data_AF-A0A7V3QH00-F1
#
_entry.id   AF-A0A7V3QH00-F1
#
_cell.length_a   1.000
_cell.length_b   1.000
_cell.length_c   1.000
_cell.angle_alpha   90.00
_cell.angle_beta   90.00
_cell.angle_gamma   90.00
#
_symmetry.space_group_name_H-M   'P 1'
#
loop_
_entity.id
_entity.type
_entity.pdbx_description
1 polymer ?
#
loop_
_entity_poly.entity_id
_entity_poly.type
_entity_poly.pdbx_seq_one_letter_code
_entity_poly.pdbx_strand_id
1 'polypeptide(L)'
;MTIYHYCTIRIKSSEIPNPGRYAKVTHLFHIVIIALTLAGNPISAQQNTLHIGYVYPAGAQTGSVVKVVVGGQFLGTVHGATLSCPDITVKFLEYNRPMTPKQFSELRARLRELEQKRRLALRRPSLTNIWTPHEEKELAEIKAKIIKNPSNRHATPAIAETVILEFKIPTNAQIGPHEIRLIASNGISNPLPFYIGTLREFTKPPVRTPNPELDQLIERLGGKPQIPSYSAHVQIPATLNGQILPSGKDRYAFTAHKGQYIIARVQARELIPYIADAVPAWFQAVLALYDKEGHELAYIDE
;
A
#
# COMPACT_ATOMS: atom_id res chain seq x y z
N MET A 1 4.03 12.43 -11.51
CA MET A 1 4.74 12.00 -10.30
C MET A 1 3.69 11.69 -9.26
N THR A 2 3.47 10.41 -8.97
CA THR A 2 2.42 9.99 -8.05
C THR A 2 3.04 9.90 -6.67
N ILE A 3 2.57 10.78 -5.81
CA ILE A 3 3.08 10.95 -4.46
C ILE A 3 2.13 10.20 -3.52
N TYR A 4 2.66 9.43 -2.57
CA TYR A 4 1.85 8.67 -1.61
C TYR A 4 2.11 9.13 -0.19
N HIS A 5 1.03 9.28 0.58
CA HIS A 5 1.07 9.52 2.01
C HIS A 5 0.32 8.41 2.72
N TYR A 6 1.01 7.69 3.58
CA TYR A 6 0.43 6.56 4.30
C TYR A 6 0.01 7.07 5.65
N CYS A 7 -1.24 6.83 6.05
CA CYS A 7 -1.81 7.41 7.23
C CYS A 7 -2.54 6.35 8.03
N THR A 8 -2.24 6.30 9.32
CA THR A 8 -3.00 5.55 10.31
C THR A 8 -3.68 6.53 11.25
N ILE A 9 -5.01 6.46 11.36
CA ILE A 9 -5.80 7.28 12.28
C ILE A 9 -6.34 6.38 13.39
N ARG A 10 -5.96 6.63 14.63
CA ARG A 10 -6.56 5.95 15.80
C ARG A 10 -7.64 6.86 16.37
N ILE A 11 -8.88 6.37 16.41
CA ILE A 11 -10.01 7.05 17.01
C ILE A 11 -10.41 6.30 18.28
N LYS A 12 -10.38 6.98 19.42
CA LYS A 12 -10.90 6.46 20.69
C LYS A 12 -12.13 7.25 21.12
N SER A 13 -13.14 6.54 21.58
CA SER A 13 -14.28 7.10 22.32
C SER A 13 -14.05 6.85 23.80
N SER A 14 -14.32 7.85 24.64
CA SER A 14 -14.23 7.72 26.09
C SER A 14 -15.40 8.41 26.78
N GLU A 15 -16.02 7.73 27.74
CA GLU A 15 -16.70 8.35 28.89
C GLU A 15 -15.63 8.45 29.99
N ILE A 16 -15.21 9.63 30.43
CA ILE A 16 -14.21 9.75 31.52
C ILE A 16 -14.77 10.65 32.61
N PRO A 17 -14.61 10.31 33.91
CA PRO A 17 -14.38 11.32 34.91
C PRO A 17 -12.88 11.68 34.95
N ASN A 18 -12.62 12.95 34.66
CA ASN A 18 -11.45 13.79 34.98
C ASN A 18 -10.13 13.65 34.19
N PRO A 19 -9.49 14.80 33.81
CA PRO A 19 -8.23 14.83 33.09
C PRO A 19 -7.06 14.78 34.09
N GLY A 20 -6.30 13.69 34.08
CA GLY A 20 -5.12 13.51 34.91
C GLY A 20 -3.91 13.07 34.10
N ARG A 21 -2.97 13.99 33.91
CA ARG A 21 -1.54 13.79 33.57
C ARG A 21 -1.21 13.01 32.29
N TYR A 22 -0.98 13.75 31.20
CA TYR A 22 -0.02 13.32 30.19
C TYR A 22 1.40 13.64 30.69
N ALA A 23 2.15 12.61 31.07
CA ALA A 23 3.58 12.75 31.37
C ALA A 23 4.34 12.99 30.06
N LYS A 24 5.02 14.14 29.95
CA LYS A 24 6.07 14.36 28.95
C LYS A 24 7.25 13.49 29.32
N VAL A 25 7.59 12.51 28.49
CA VAL A 25 8.85 11.78 28.58
C VAL A 25 9.86 12.52 27.71
N THR A 26 10.72 13.31 28.35
CA THR A 26 11.87 13.96 27.73
C THR A 26 13.05 13.00 27.85
N HIS A 27 13.49 12.39 26.74
CA HIS A 27 14.75 11.64 26.73
C HIS A 27 15.90 12.58 26.35
N LEU A 28 16.77 12.86 27.34
CA LEU A 28 18.09 13.45 27.13
C LEU A 28 19.03 12.33 26.63
N PHE A 29 19.43 12.37 25.37
CA PHE A 29 20.52 11.53 24.87
C PHE A 29 21.86 12.23 25.13
N HIS A 30 22.71 11.63 25.97
CA HIS A 30 24.12 11.99 26.05
C HIS A 30 24.86 11.42 24.85
N ILE A 31 25.48 12.29 24.06
CA ILE A 31 26.35 11.95 22.95
C ILE A 31 27.76 11.73 23.51
N VAL A 32 28.29 10.50 23.35
CA VAL A 32 29.73 10.21 23.48
C VAL A 32 30.24 9.99 22.05
N ILE A 33 31.09 10.90 21.57
CA ILE A 33 31.79 10.78 20.28
C ILE A 33 33.09 10.03 20.54
N ILE A 34 33.21 8.82 20.00
CA ILE A 34 34.51 8.18 19.78
C ILE A 34 34.69 8.08 18.27
N ALA A 35 35.60 8.91 17.75
CA ALA A 35 36.02 8.90 16.37
C ALA A 35 37.12 7.85 16.19
N LEU A 36 36.87 6.82 15.38
CA LEU A 36 37.91 5.96 14.83
C LEU A 36 37.77 5.93 13.30
N THR A 37 38.64 6.68 12.63
CA THR A 37 38.76 6.75 11.17
C THR A 37 39.64 5.61 10.66
N LEU A 38 39.06 4.68 9.90
CA LEU A 38 39.79 3.80 9.00
C LEU A 38 39.11 3.85 7.62
N ALA A 39 39.77 4.57 6.72
CA ALA A 39 39.38 4.70 5.32
C ALA A 39 39.68 3.38 4.58
N GLY A 40 38.62 2.67 4.22
CA GLY A 40 38.63 1.70 3.14
C GLY A 40 37.58 2.13 2.13
N ASN A 41 37.97 2.35 0.87
CA ASN A 41 37.00 2.55 -0.21
C ASN A 41 36.46 1.17 -0.61
N PRO A 42 35.22 0.76 -0.27
CA PRO A 42 34.64 -0.37 -0.95
C PRO A 42 34.33 0.07 -2.38
N ILE A 43 35.01 -0.56 -3.34
CA ILE A 43 34.48 -0.71 -4.69
C ILE A 43 33.24 -1.60 -4.53
N SER A 44 32.12 -1.00 -4.13
CA SER A 44 30.82 -1.66 -4.19
C SER A 44 30.42 -1.68 -5.66
N ALA A 45 30.59 -2.84 -6.29
CA ALA A 45 29.73 -3.22 -7.39
C ALA A 45 28.29 -2.93 -6.94
N GLN A 46 27.55 -2.14 -7.72
CA GLN A 46 26.19 -1.72 -7.42
C GLN A 46 25.29 -2.96 -7.47
N GLN A 47 25.32 -3.77 -6.41
CA GLN A 47 24.41 -4.89 -6.24
C GLN A 47 23.01 -4.27 -6.18
N ASN A 48 22.11 -4.84 -6.96
CA ASN A 48 20.67 -4.60 -6.86
C ASN A 48 20.23 -4.94 -5.42
N THR A 49 20.29 -3.96 -4.53
CA THR A 49 20.08 -4.14 -3.08
C THR A 49 18.58 -4.23 -2.81
N LEU A 50 18.17 -5.34 -2.20
CA LEU A 50 16.79 -5.53 -1.75
C LEU A 50 16.36 -4.35 -0.87
N HIS A 51 15.36 -3.61 -1.30
CA HIS A 51 14.90 -2.41 -0.61
C HIS A 51 13.39 -2.33 -0.58
N ILE A 52 12.83 -2.04 0.59
CA ILE A 52 11.40 -1.80 0.81
C ILE A 52 11.15 -0.34 1.13
N GLY A 53 10.18 0.25 0.44
CA GLY A 53 9.79 1.65 0.60
C GLY A 53 8.55 1.83 1.45
N TYR A 54 7.61 0.87 1.45
CA TYR A 54 6.40 0.98 2.26
C TYR A 54 5.82 -0.37 2.68
N VAL A 55 5.02 -0.34 3.74
CA VAL A 55 4.21 -1.47 4.23
C VAL A 55 2.77 -0.99 4.40
N TYR A 56 1.82 -1.74 3.86
CA TYR A 56 0.40 -1.38 3.92
C TYR A 56 -0.51 -2.60 4.13
N PRO A 57 -1.40 -2.60 5.13
CA PRO A 57 -1.58 -1.58 6.17
C PRO A 57 -0.32 -1.40 7.02
N ALA A 58 -0.24 -0.28 7.74
CA ALA A 58 0.90 0.04 8.58
C ALA A 58 0.91 -0.74 9.90
N GLY A 59 -0.10 -1.57 10.14
CA GLY A 59 -0.27 -2.30 11.37
C GLY A 59 -1.32 -3.40 11.28
N ALA A 60 -1.58 -4.01 12.43
CA ALA A 60 -2.59 -5.04 12.60
C ALA A 60 -3.12 -5.10 14.04
N GLN A 61 -4.32 -5.63 14.18
CA GLN A 61 -4.91 -5.96 15.48
C GLN A 61 -4.35 -7.28 16.01
N THR A 62 -4.15 -7.40 17.33
CA THR A 62 -3.85 -8.70 17.97
C THR A 62 -4.95 -9.73 17.68
N GLY A 63 -4.56 -10.99 17.52
CA GLY A 63 -5.49 -12.08 17.20
C GLY A 63 -6.08 -12.06 15.79
N SER A 64 -5.61 -11.16 14.91
CA SER A 64 -6.13 -11.03 13.55
C SER A 64 -5.25 -11.71 12.50
N VAL A 65 -5.85 -11.98 11.34
CA VAL A 65 -5.12 -12.35 10.12
C VAL A 65 -5.26 -11.20 9.13
N VAL A 66 -4.13 -10.67 8.65
CA VAL A 66 -4.10 -9.50 7.77
C VAL A 66 -3.24 -9.77 6.54
N LYS A 67 -3.68 -9.27 5.39
CA LYS A 67 -2.86 -9.23 4.18
C LYS A 67 -2.09 -7.92 4.15
N VAL A 68 -0.78 -8.03 4.04
CA VAL A 68 0.16 -6.91 4.04
C VAL A 68 0.83 -6.83 2.67
N VAL A 69 0.72 -5.67 2.05
CA VAL A 69 1.40 -5.31 0.80
C VAL A 69 2.67 -4.55 1.16
N VAL A 70 3.81 -5.06 0.72
CA VAL A 70 5.11 -4.42 0.89
C VAL A 70 5.61 -3.99 -0.48
N GLY A 71 5.78 -2.69 -0.68
CA GLY A 71 6.28 -2.13 -1.94
C GLY A 71 7.74 -1.74 -1.85
N GLY A 72 8.48 -1.95 -2.94
CA GLY A 72 9.94 -1.80 -2.97
C GLY A 72 10.55 -1.99 -4.35
N GLN A 73 11.84 -2.29 -4.37
CA GLN A 73 12.61 -2.64 -5.56
C GLN A 73 13.50 -3.86 -5.29
N PHE A 74 13.73 -4.64 -6.34
CA PHE A 74 14.52 -5.88 -6.30
C PHE A 74 13.93 -6.95 -5.36
N LEU A 75 12.61 -7.08 -5.36
CA LEU A 75 11.85 -8.00 -4.50
C LEU A 75 11.69 -9.41 -5.11
N GLY A 76 12.17 -9.64 -6.33
CA GLY A 76 11.93 -10.90 -7.06
C GLY A 76 12.51 -12.18 -6.43
N THR A 77 13.40 -12.06 -5.46
CA THR A 77 14.02 -13.17 -4.70
C THR A 77 13.44 -13.34 -3.30
N VAL A 78 12.43 -12.54 -2.93
CA VAL A 78 11.77 -12.58 -1.62
C VAL A 78 10.94 -13.85 -1.50
N HIS A 79 11.09 -14.52 -0.36
CA HIS A 79 10.34 -15.73 -0.03
C HIS A 79 9.71 -15.68 1.38
N GLY A 80 9.96 -14.63 2.15
CA GLY A 80 9.38 -14.46 3.47
C GLY A 80 9.60 -13.06 4.05
N ALA A 81 9.16 -12.89 5.29
CA ALA A 81 9.46 -11.71 6.08
C ALA A 81 9.66 -12.09 7.55
N THR A 82 10.36 -11.24 8.28
CA THR A 82 10.53 -11.33 9.73
C THR A 82 10.00 -10.07 10.38
N LEU A 83 9.48 -10.22 11.60
CA LEU A 83 9.10 -9.11 12.46
C LEU A 83 9.90 -9.17 13.76
N SER A 84 10.20 -8.00 14.33
CA SER A 84 10.81 -7.94 15.68
C SER A 84 9.87 -8.44 16.78
N CYS A 85 8.56 -8.54 16.52
CA CYS A 85 7.62 -9.19 17.44
C CYS A 85 7.74 -10.71 17.30
N PRO A 86 7.97 -11.45 18.41
CA PRO A 86 8.00 -12.90 18.37
C PRO A 86 6.64 -13.50 17.99
N ASP A 87 6.66 -14.76 17.57
CA ASP A 87 5.49 -15.62 17.37
C ASP A 87 4.47 -15.20 16.29
N ILE A 88 4.85 -14.25 15.42
CA ILE A 88 4.04 -13.91 14.23
C ILE A 88 4.34 -14.89 13.11
N THR A 89 3.30 -15.54 12.60
CA THR A 89 3.42 -16.38 11.41
C THR A 89 3.24 -15.54 10.16
N VAL A 90 4.21 -15.62 9.25
CA VAL A 90 4.18 -14.95 7.95
C VAL A 90 4.09 -15.99 6.84
N LYS A 91 3.15 -15.78 5.92
CA LYS A 91 3.00 -16.58 4.70
C LYS A 91 3.18 -15.70 3.47
N PHE A 92 4.10 -16.07 2.59
CA PHE A 92 4.22 -15.45 1.28
C PHE A 92 3.02 -15.82 0.40
N LEU A 93 2.37 -14.83 -0.20
CA LEU A 93 1.22 -15.06 -1.09
C LEU A 93 1.58 -14.80 -2.55
N GLU A 94 2.07 -13.60 -2.85
CA GLU A 94 2.24 -13.16 -4.23
C GLU A 94 3.39 -12.16 -4.36
N TYR A 95 4.04 -12.16 -5.53
CA TYR A 95 4.95 -11.13 -5.97
C TYR A 95 4.46 -10.55 -7.30
N ASN A 96 4.39 -9.23 -7.38
CA ASN A 96 3.94 -8.50 -8.55
C ASN A 96 5.01 -7.48 -8.98
N ARG A 97 5.35 -7.51 -10.26
CA ARG A 97 6.26 -6.58 -10.91
C ARG A 97 5.59 -6.01 -12.16
N PRO A 98 5.53 -4.66 -12.31
CA PRO A 98 5.06 -4.04 -13.54
C PRO A 98 5.82 -4.56 -14.75
N MET A 99 5.10 -4.93 -15.80
CA MET A 99 5.75 -5.38 -17.02
C MET A 99 6.51 -4.24 -17.72
N THR A 100 7.56 -4.59 -18.46
CA THR A 100 8.35 -3.60 -19.18
C THR A 100 7.53 -2.94 -20.31
N PRO A 101 7.87 -1.71 -20.71
CA PRO A 101 7.19 -1.06 -21.83
C PRO A 101 7.22 -1.88 -23.13
N LYS A 102 8.30 -2.64 -23.37
CA LYS A 102 8.44 -3.54 -24.51
C LYS A 102 7.44 -4.70 -24.43
N GLN A 103 7.41 -5.42 -23.30
CA GLN A 103 6.46 -6.51 -23.07
C GLN A 103 5.01 -6.04 -23.20
N PHE A 104 4.70 -4.85 -22.68
CA PHE A 104 3.38 -4.26 -22.81
C PHE A 104 3.00 -3.95 -24.25
N SER A 105 3.93 -3.39 -25.03
CA SER A 105 3.72 -3.10 -26.46
C SER A 105 3.47 -4.38 -27.26
N GLU A 106 4.25 -5.43 -27.02
CA GLU A 106 4.09 -6.74 -27.66
C GLU A 106 2.72 -7.36 -27.35
N LEU A 107 2.33 -7.39 -26.07
CA LEU A 107 1.01 -7.90 -25.66
C LEU A 107 -0.14 -7.08 -26.25
N ARG A 108 -0.01 -5.75 -26.34
CA ARG A 108 -1.02 -4.89 -27.00
C ARG A 108 -1.10 -5.14 -28.49
N ALA A 109 0.03 -5.36 -29.17
CA ALA A 109 0.03 -5.70 -30.59
C ALA A 109 -0.70 -7.03 -30.82
N ARG A 110 -0.37 -8.05 -30.01
CA ARG A 110 -1.03 -9.36 -30.09
C ARG A 110 -2.52 -9.30 -29.78
N LEU A 111 -2.92 -8.53 -28.77
CA LEU A 111 -4.33 -8.31 -28.45
C LEU A 111 -5.10 -7.71 -29.64
N ARG A 112 -4.51 -6.71 -30.33
CA ARG A 112 -5.14 -6.10 -31.51
C ARG A 112 -5.30 -7.09 -32.66
N GLU A 113 -4.30 -7.94 -32.90
CA GLU A 113 -4.37 -8.99 -33.93
C GLU A 113 -5.53 -9.96 -33.65
N LEU A 114 -5.63 -10.46 -32.42
CA LEU A 114 -6.69 -11.39 -32.02
C LEU A 114 -8.08 -10.74 -32.09
N GLU A 115 -8.23 -9.48 -31.68
CA GLU A 115 -9.49 -8.75 -31.80
C GLU A 115 -9.90 -8.51 -33.26
N GLN A 116 -8.95 -8.20 -34.14
CA GLN A 116 -9.20 -8.07 -35.57
C GLN A 116 -9.63 -9.41 -36.18
N LYS A 117 -8.94 -10.50 -35.82
CA LYS A 117 -9.26 -11.86 -36.26
C LYS A 117 -10.66 -12.27 -35.82
N ARG A 118 -11.03 -12.03 -34.55
CA ARG A 118 -12.39 -12.25 -34.02
C ARG A 118 -13.43 -11.45 -34.79
N ARG A 119 -13.17 -10.16 -35.06
CA ARG A 119 -14.10 -9.29 -35.81
C ARG A 119 -14.29 -9.76 -37.25
N LEU A 120 -13.22 -10.24 -37.91
CA LEU A 120 -13.31 -10.78 -39.27
C LEU A 120 -14.11 -12.08 -39.30
N ALA A 121 -13.90 -12.98 -38.33
CA ALA A 121 -14.69 -14.20 -38.18
C ALA A 121 -16.19 -13.89 -38.02
N LEU A 122 -16.53 -12.91 -37.18
CA LEU A 122 -17.91 -12.46 -36.97
C LEU A 122 -18.56 -11.85 -38.23
N ARG A 123 -17.79 -11.14 -39.06
CA ARG A 123 -18.27 -10.53 -40.30
C ARG A 123 -18.39 -11.50 -41.47
N ARG A 124 -17.63 -12.60 -41.47
CA ARG A 124 -17.60 -13.61 -42.53
C ARG A 124 -17.69 -15.03 -41.95
N PRO A 125 -18.88 -15.46 -41.50
CA PRO A 125 -19.07 -16.75 -40.84
C PRO A 125 -18.84 -17.97 -41.74
N SER A 126 -18.74 -17.79 -43.06
CA SER A 126 -18.52 -18.86 -44.05
C SER A 126 -17.07 -19.38 -44.11
N LEU A 127 -16.13 -18.77 -43.39
CA LEU A 127 -14.74 -19.25 -43.30
C LEU A 127 -14.56 -19.92 -41.93
N THR A 128 -14.73 -21.24 -41.90
CA THR A 128 -14.74 -22.12 -40.71
C THR A 128 -13.47 -22.13 -39.86
N ASN A 129 -12.41 -21.38 -40.25
CA ASN A 129 -11.08 -21.49 -39.66
C ASN A 129 -10.47 -20.15 -39.17
N ILE A 130 -11.29 -19.10 -38.99
CA ILE A 130 -10.79 -17.76 -38.61
C ILE A 130 -10.78 -17.54 -37.09
N TRP A 131 -11.51 -18.29 -36.27
CA TRP A 131 -11.52 -18.10 -34.83
C TRP A 131 -11.60 -19.43 -34.11
N THR A 132 -10.61 -19.71 -33.26
CA THR A 132 -10.48 -20.98 -32.54
C THR A 132 -10.66 -20.79 -31.03
N PRO A 133 -11.05 -21.84 -30.28
CA PRO A 133 -11.08 -21.80 -28.81
C PRO A 133 -9.71 -21.47 -28.19
N HIS A 134 -8.62 -21.84 -28.86
CA HIS A 134 -7.26 -21.49 -28.45
C HIS A 134 -7.03 -19.97 -28.48
N GLU A 135 -7.48 -19.29 -29.53
CA GLU A 135 -7.36 -17.84 -29.67
C GLU A 135 -8.24 -17.07 -28.70
N GLU A 136 -9.41 -17.63 -28.37
CA GLU A 136 -10.25 -17.07 -27.31
C GLU A 136 -9.58 -17.16 -25.94
N LYS A 137 -8.95 -18.30 -25.65
CA LYS A 137 -8.15 -18.49 -24.43
C LYS A 137 -6.94 -17.56 -24.41
N GLU A 138 -6.20 -17.46 -25.51
CA GLU A 138 -5.04 -16.57 -25.64
C GLU A 138 -5.44 -15.10 -25.42
N LEU A 139 -6.57 -14.66 -26.00
CA LEU A 139 -7.10 -13.32 -25.81
C LEU A 139 -7.45 -13.06 -24.35
N ALA A 140 -8.07 -14.03 -23.66
CA ALA A 140 -8.38 -13.91 -22.23
C ALA A 140 -7.12 -13.85 -21.37
N GLU A 141 -6.12 -14.68 -21.66
CA GLU A 141 -4.83 -14.72 -20.94
C GLU A 141 -4.03 -13.41 -21.11
N ILE A 142 -3.98 -12.86 -22.33
CA ILE A 142 -3.33 -11.57 -22.59
C ILE A 142 -4.02 -10.45 -21.82
N LYS A 143 -5.37 -10.40 -21.84
CA LYS A 143 -6.15 -9.43 -21.07
C LYS A 143 -5.84 -9.56 -19.57
N ALA A 144 -5.88 -10.77 -19.03
CA ALA A 144 -5.58 -11.03 -17.63
C ALA A 144 -4.15 -10.61 -17.25
N LYS A 145 -3.16 -10.91 -18.10
CA LYS A 145 -1.75 -10.54 -17.87
C LYS A 145 -1.53 -9.03 -17.86
N ILE A 146 -2.17 -8.31 -18.78
CA ILE A 146 -2.12 -6.84 -18.83
C ILE A 146 -2.74 -6.22 -17.58
N ILE A 147 -3.92 -6.70 -17.18
CA ILE A 147 -4.64 -6.16 -16.01
C ILE A 147 -3.91 -6.49 -14.71
N LYS A 148 -3.30 -7.68 -14.60
CA LYS A 148 -2.61 -8.12 -13.39
C LYS A 148 -1.34 -7.30 -13.11
N ASN A 149 -0.48 -7.12 -14.11
CA ASN A 149 0.83 -6.49 -13.95
C ASN A 149 1.04 -5.37 -14.99
N PRO A 150 0.22 -4.31 -14.97
CA PRO A 150 0.26 -3.28 -16.01
C PRO A 150 1.62 -2.59 -16.04
N SER A 151 2.07 -2.22 -17.23
CA SER A 151 3.22 -1.32 -17.33
C SER A 151 2.81 0.04 -16.80
N ASN A 152 3.65 0.66 -15.98
CA ASN A 152 3.42 2.01 -15.50
C ASN A 152 4.70 2.83 -15.59
N ARG A 153 4.78 3.68 -16.62
CA ARG A 153 5.92 4.58 -16.85
C ARG A 153 6.02 5.70 -15.82
N HIS A 154 4.93 5.97 -15.09
CA HIS A 154 4.87 6.98 -14.03
C HIS A 154 5.10 6.39 -12.64
N ALA A 155 5.29 5.07 -12.52
CA ALA A 155 5.62 4.45 -11.25
C ALA A 155 7.10 4.66 -10.92
N THR A 156 7.35 5.06 -9.68
CA THR A 156 8.70 5.26 -9.17
C THR A 156 9.35 3.89 -8.94
N PRO A 157 10.54 3.61 -9.52
CA PRO A 157 11.19 2.30 -9.43
C PRO A 157 11.36 1.80 -8.00
N ALA A 158 11.66 2.70 -7.06
CA ALA A 158 11.89 2.39 -5.65
C ALA A 158 10.71 1.70 -4.94
N ILE A 159 9.50 1.79 -5.48
CA ILE A 159 8.28 1.18 -4.94
C ILE A 159 7.43 0.50 -6.02
N ALA A 160 8.03 0.21 -7.18
CA ALA A 160 7.31 -0.31 -8.33
C ALA A 160 6.95 -1.80 -8.17
N GLU A 161 7.80 -2.56 -7.47
CA GLU A 161 7.57 -3.97 -7.17
C GLU A 161 6.80 -4.11 -5.86
N THR A 162 5.94 -5.12 -5.77
CA THR A 162 5.18 -5.40 -4.55
C THR A 162 5.20 -6.88 -4.20
N VAL A 163 5.27 -7.18 -2.91
CA VAL A 163 5.06 -8.51 -2.35
C VAL A 163 3.84 -8.46 -1.45
N ILE A 164 2.97 -9.47 -1.55
CA ILE A 164 1.81 -9.65 -0.69
C ILE A 164 2.10 -10.80 0.26
N LEU A 165 1.98 -10.52 1.55
CA LEU A 165 2.17 -11.45 2.64
C LEU A 165 0.89 -11.56 3.46
N GLU A 166 0.67 -12.71 4.09
CA GLU A 166 -0.38 -12.91 5.08
C GLU A 166 0.24 -13.07 6.45
N PHE A 167 -0.14 -12.21 7.39
CA PHE A 167 0.35 -12.23 8.75
C PHE A 167 -0.75 -12.76 9.65
N LYS A 168 -0.42 -13.74 10.48
CA LYS A 168 -1.26 -14.21 11.58
C LYS A 168 -0.68 -13.66 12.87
N ILE A 169 -1.39 -12.69 13.45
CA ILE A 169 -0.99 -12.01 14.68
C ILE A 169 -1.59 -12.78 15.87
N PRO A 170 -0.79 -13.26 16.83
CA PRO A 170 -1.32 -13.94 17.99
C PRO A 170 -2.07 -12.97 18.93
N THR A 171 -2.96 -13.49 19.77
CA THR A 171 -3.77 -12.67 20.70
C THR A 171 -2.93 -12.03 21.81
N ASN A 172 -1.81 -12.66 22.16
CA ASN A 172 -0.83 -12.17 23.13
C ASN A 172 0.36 -11.44 22.49
N ALA A 173 0.28 -11.07 21.20
CA ALA A 173 1.33 -10.32 20.53
C ALA A 173 1.64 -9.02 21.30
N GLN A 174 2.92 -8.67 21.37
CA GLN A 174 3.33 -7.44 22.02
C GLN A 174 2.71 -6.24 21.29
N ILE A 175 2.09 -5.33 22.06
CA ILE A 175 1.47 -4.12 21.51
C ILE A 175 2.56 -3.06 21.34
N GLY A 176 2.59 -2.41 20.19
CA GLY A 176 3.55 -1.33 19.92
C GLY A 176 4.12 -1.35 18.51
N PRO A 177 5.14 -0.51 18.26
CA PRO A 177 5.89 -0.53 17.01
C PRO A 177 6.82 -1.75 16.96
N HIS A 178 6.87 -2.39 15.81
CA HIS A 178 7.79 -3.46 15.48
C HIS A 178 8.45 -3.21 14.13
N GLU A 179 9.63 -3.75 13.90
CA GLU A 179 10.28 -3.70 12.59
C GLU A 179 9.84 -4.89 11.75
N ILE A 180 9.47 -4.66 10.50
CA ILE A 180 9.33 -5.68 9.46
C ILE A 180 10.52 -5.59 8.50
N ARG A 181 11.03 -6.76 8.09
CA ARG A 181 12.03 -6.91 7.03
C ARG A 181 11.64 -8.05 6.11
N LEU A 182 11.86 -7.89 4.80
CA LEU A 182 11.74 -8.98 3.84
C LEU A 182 13.01 -9.84 3.85
N ILE A 183 12.81 -11.15 3.69
CA ILE A 183 13.87 -12.14 3.57
C ILE A 183 13.88 -12.65 2.13
N ALA A 184 15.06 -12.57 1.52
CA ALA A 184 15.31 -13.04 0.17
C ALA A 184 16.61 -13.84 0.09
N SER A 185 16.80 -14.58 -1.00
CA SER A 185 18.02 -15.38 -1.18
C SER A 185 19.30 -14.53 -1.29
N ASN A 186 19.16 -13.25 -1.65
CA ASN A 186 20.25 -12.28 -1.78
C ASN A 186 20.40 -11.34 -0.56
N GLY A 187 19.68 -11.59 0.54
CA GLY A 187 19.82 -10.82 1.79
C GLY A 187 18.49 -10.43 2.43
N ILE A 188 18.58 -9.50 3.38
CA ILE A 188 17.45 -8.96 4.15
C ILE A 188 17.29 -7.48 3.80
N SER A 189 16.05 -7.01 3.72
CA SER A 189 15.76 -5.60 3.42
C SER A 189 16.14 -4.65 4.57
N ASN A 190 16.11 -3.35 4.29
CA ASN A 190 15.98 -2.32 5.32
C ASN A 190 14.73 -2.57 6.20
N PRO A 191 14.71 -2.09 7.46
CA PRO A 191 13.53 -2.18 8.30
C PRO A 191 12.48 -1.16 7.88
N LEU A 192 11.21 -1.50 8.09
CA LEU A 192 10.10 -0.55 8.13
C LEU A 192 9.26 -0.79 9.39
N PRO A 193 8.57 0.23 9.91
CA PRO A 193 7.71 0.07 11.08
C PRO A 193 6.42 -0.67 10.73
N PHE A 194 5.95 -1.49 11.67
CA PHE A 194 4.67 -2.19 11.63
C PHE A 194 4.07 -2.18 13.04
N TYR A 195 2.87 -1.62 13.19
CA TYR A 195 2.27 -1.38 14.50
C TYR A 195 1.28 -2.47 14.87
N ILE A 196 1.49 -3.11 16.02
CA ILE A 196 0.52 -4.04 16.58
C ILE A 196 -0.34 -3.31 17.61
N GLY A 197 -1.65 -3.38 17.45
CA GLY A 197 -2.63 -2.68 18.29
C GLY A 197 -3.74 -3.60 18.79
N THR A 198 -4.57 -3.07 19.69
CA THR A 198 -5.76 -3.78 20.22
C THR A 198 -7.06 -3.35 19.56
N LEU A 199 -7.06 -2.20 18.89
CA LEU A 199 -8.23 -1.64 18.23
C LEU A 199 -8.50 -2.36 16.91
N ARG A 200 -9.79 -2.45 16.54
CA ARG A 200 -10.20 -2.97 15.23
C ARG A 200 -9.61 -2.12 14.12
N GLU A 201 -9.02 -2.77 13.12
CA GLU A 201 -8.46 -2.08 11.96
C GLU A 201 -9.44 -2.05 10.79
N PHE A 202 -9.63 -0.85 10.22
CA PHE A 202 -10.32 -0.64 8.97
C PHE A 202 -9.32 -0.15 7.94
N THR A 203 -9.10 -0.95 6.88
CA THR A 203 -8.07 -0.69 5.89
C THR A 203 -8.73 -0.41 4.54
N LYS A 204 -8.40 0.73 3.93
CA LYS A 204 -8.80 1.04 2.56
C LYS A 204 -8.11 0.06 1.59
N PRO A 205 -8.71 -0.26 0.44
CA PRO A 205 -7.94 -0.93 -0.61
C PRO A 205 -6.67 -0.13 -0.94
N PRO A 206 -5.53 -0.80 -1.19
CA PRO A 206 -4.31 -0.10 -1.59
C PRO A 206 -4.57 0.78 -2.81
N VAL A 207 -4.11 2.02 -2.76
CA VAL A 207 -4.21 2.95 -3.86
C VAL A 207 -3.35 2.46 -5.01
N ARG A 208 -3.91 2.55 -6.22
CA ARG A 208 -3.19 2.26 -7.45
C ARG A 208 -2.57 3.55 -7.99
N THR A 209 -1.33 3.45 -8.45
CA THR A 209 -0.70 4.54 -9.21
C THR A 209 -1.56 4.85 -10.43
N PRO A 210 -1.94 6.12 -10.66
CA PRO A 210 -2.59 6.54 -11.89
C PRO A 210 -1.87 5.93 -13.09
N ASN A 211 -2.64 5.29 -13.97
CA ASN A 211 -2.12 4.65 -15.16
C ASN A 211 -3.06 4.93 -16.34
N PRO A 212 -2.95 6.14 -16.94
CA PRO A 212 -3.85 6.54 -18.02
C PRO A 212 -3.82 5.57 -19.21
N GLU A 213 -2.66 4.97 -19.50
CA GLU A 213 -2.54 3.99 -20.60
C GLU A 213 -3.35 2.72 -20.31
N LEU A 214 -3.37 2.26 -19.06
CA LEU A 214 -4.21 1.13 -18.64
C LEU A 214 -5.69 1.51 -18.59
N ASP A 215 -6.01 2.68 -18.05
CA ASP A 215 -7.40 3.15 -17.92
C ASP A 215 -8.06 3.26 -19.30
N GLN A 216 -7.38 3.88 -20.27
CA GLN A 216 -7.83 3.93 -21.66
C GLN A 216 -7.98 2.54 -22.29
N LEU A 217 -7.11 1.60 -21.93
CA LEU A 217 -7.22 0.23 -22.44
C LEU A 217 -8.44 -0.48 -21.85
N ILE A 218 -8.69 -0.35 -20.54
CA ILE A 218 -9.87 -0.91 -19.88
C ILE A 218 -11.15 -0.37 -20.52
N GLU A 219 -11.22 0.94 -20.77
CA GLU A 219 -12.35 1.58 -21.45
C GLU A 219 -12.58 1.03 -22.86
N ARG A 220 -11.51 0.90 -23.65
CA ARG A 220 -11.60 0.31 -25.00
C ARG A 220 -12.10 -1.14 -24.98
N LEU A 221 -11.80 -1.87 -23.91
CA LEU A 221 -12.29 -3.23 -23.70
C LEU A 221 -13.73 -3.29 -23.17
N GLY A 222 -14.41 -2.14 -23.03
CA GLY A 222 -15.77 -2.02 -22.51
C GLY A 222 -15.85 -2.09 -20.98
N GLY A 223 -14.70 -2.06 -20.29
CA GLY A 223 -14.63 -1.95 -18.84
C GLY A 223 -14.70 -0.51 -18.37
N LYS A 224 -14.88 -0.31 -17.06
CA LYS A 224 -14.73 1.00 -16.42
C LYS A 224 -13.48 0.98 -15.54
N PRO A 225 -12.58 1.97 -15.64
CA PRO A 225 -11.48 2.11 -14.69
C PRO A 225 -12.05 2.14 -13.27
N GLN A 226 -11.53 1.28 -12.40
CA GLN A 226 -11.92 1.29 -10.99
C GLN A 226 -11.17 2.42 -10.31
N ILE A 227 -11.85 3.55 -10.08
CA ILE A 227 -11.42 4.55 -9.11
C ILE A 227 -11.90 4.05 -7.75
N PRO A 228 -11.01 3.67 -6.80
CA PRO A 228 -11.45 3.21 -5.51
C PRO A 228 -12.12 4.36 -4.75
N SER A 229 -13.46 4.40 -4.78
CA SER A 229 -14.25 5.23 -3.87
C SER A 229 -14.40 4.45 -2.56
N TYR A 230 -13.75 4.92 -1.52
CA TYR A 230 -13.88 4.34 -0.18
C TYR A 230 -14.68 5.30 0.69
N SER A 231 -15.91 4.89 1.01
CA SER A 231 -16.69 5.47 2.08
C SER A 231 -17.07 4.31 2.99
N ALA A 232 -16.54 4.34 4.22
CA ALA A 232 -16.82 3.32 5.22
C ALA A 232 -17.48 3.95 6.44
N HIS A 233 -18.58 3.35 6.87
CA HIS A 233 -19.10 3.57 8.21
C HIS A 233 -18.30 2.69 9.17
N VAL A 234 -17.53 3.32 10.07
CA VAL A 234 -16.62 2.64 11.00
C VAL A 234 -17.20 2.63 12.40
N GLN A 235 -16.96 1.54 13.11
CA GLN A 235 -17.30 1.41 14.53
C GLN A 235 -16.10 1.86 15.35
N ILE A 236 -16.27 2.92 16.14
CA ILE A 236 -15.23 3.43 17.05
C ILE A 236 -15.35 2.76 18.43
N PRO A 237 -14.24 2.50 19.15
CA PRO A 237 -12.86 2.88 18.84
C PRO A 237 -12.20 1.99 17.76
N ALA A 238 -11.42 2.61 16.87
CA ALA A 238 -10.83 1.95 15.71
C ALA A 238 -9.48 2.53 15.28
N THR A 239 -8.74 1.74 14.51
CA THR A 239 -7.59 2.17 13.72
C THR A 239 -7.99 2.20 12.24
N LEU A 240 -7.73 3.30 11.55
CA LEU A 240 -8.05 3.50 10.14
C LEU A 240 -6.75 3.57 9.34
N ASN A 241 -6.54 2.65 8.40
CA ASN A 241 -5.36 2.66 7.52
C ASN A 241 -5.74 3.18 6.13
N GLY A 242 -5.03 4.19 5.65
CA GLY A 242 -5.24 4.83 4.36
C GLY A 242 -3.92 5.15 3.65
N GLN A 243 -4.04 5.34 2.34
CA GLN A 243 -3.03 5.96 1.48
C GLN A 243 -3.69 7.17 0.81
N ILE A 244 -3.19 8.37 1.10
CA ILE A 244 -3.69 9.63 0.55
C ILE A 244 -2.77 10.02 -0.61
N LEU A 245 -3.36 10.28 -1.77
CA LEU A 245 -2.67 10.84 -2.93
C LEU A 245 -2.65 12.37 -2.86
N PRO A 246 -1.80 13.08 -3.63
CA PRO A 246 -1.89 14.52 -3.77
C PRO A 246 -3.32 14.93 -4.15
N SER A 247 -3.83 15.93 -3.43
CA SER A 247 -5.23 16.41 -3.51
C SER A 247 -6.31 15.40 -3.11
N GLY A 248 -5.93 14.19 -2.70
CA GLY A 248 -6.83 13.17 -2.19
C GLY A 248 -7.35 13.51 -0.79
N LYS A 249 -8.57 13.05 -0.49
CA LYS A 249 -9.19 13.14 0.84
C LYS A 249 -9.80 11.79 1.18
N ASP A 250 -9.46 11.26 2.35
CA ASP A 250 -10.08 10.04 2.87
C ASP A 250 -11.20 10.43 3.83
N ARG A 251 -12.41 9.93 3.58
CA ARG A 251 -13.62 10.24 4.37
C ARG A 251 -14.13 8.98 5.06
N TYR A 252 -14.36 9.09 6.36
CA TYR A 252 -14.92 8.03 7.19
C TYR A 252 -16.15 8.58 7.90
N ALA A 253 -17.20 7.77 7.98
CA ALA A 253 -18.38 8.07 8.77
C ALA A 253 -18.38 7.19 10.03
N PHE A 254 -18.87 7.71 11.15
CA PHE A 254 -19.08 6.92 12.36
C PHE A 254 -20.26 7.50 13.14
N THR A 255 -20.85 6.70 14.02
CA THR A 255 -21.92 7.16 14.90
C THR A 255 -21.33 7.72 16.18
N ALA A 256 -21.78 8.92 16.59
CA ALA A 256 -21.45 9.53 17.86
C ALA A 256 -22.69 10.18 18.49
N HIS A 257 -22.66 10.37 19.80
CA HIS A 257 -23.73 10.96 20.58
C HIS A 257 -23.32 12.29 21.21
N LYS A 258 -24.30 13.17 21.45
CA LYS A 258 -24.05 14.45 22.13
C LYS A 258 -23.43 14.20 23.52
N GLY A 259 -22.33 14.87 23.83
CA GLY A 259 -21.59 14.71 25.09
C GLY A 259 -20.49 13.64 25.06
N GLN A 260 -20.36 12.88 23.96
CA GLN A 260 -19.27 11.92 23.77
C GLN A 260 -17.96 12.64 23.43
N TYR A 261 -16.87 12.25 24.10
CA TYR A 261 -15.54 12.74 23.76
C TYR A 261 -14.89 11.81 22.75
N ILE A 262 -14.37 12.41 21.68
CA ILE A 262 -13.71 11.72 20.58
C ILE A 262 -12.27 12.21 20.51
N ILE A 263 -11.33 11.27 20.60
CA ILE A 263 -9.91 11.55 20.46
C ILE A 263 -9.43 10.86 19.20
N ALA A 264 -8.99 11.66 18.23
CA ALA A 264 -8.34 11.18 17.01
C ALA A 264 -6.84 11.49 17.05
N ARG A 265 -6.02 10.49 16.74
CA ARG A 265 -4.57 10.65 16.53
C ARG A 265 -4.22 10.22 15.13
N VAL A 266 -3.58 11.10 14.38
CA VAL A 266 -3.11 10.84 13.01
C VAL A 266 -1.61 10.54 13.03
N GLN A 267 -1.19 9.44 12.41
CA GLN A 267 0.20 9.06 12.21
C GLN A 267 0.43 8.88 10.71
N ALA A 268 1.10 9.83 10.07
CA ALA A 268 1.35 9.79 8.63
C ALA A 268 2.83 9.80 8.23
N ARG A 269 3.68 10.54 8.95
CA ARG A 269 5.13 10.62 8.68
C ARG A 269 5.97 9.55 9.40
N GLU A 270 5.44 8.96 10.47
CA GLU A 270 6.15 7.95 11.26
C GLU A 270 6.27 6.59 10.52
N LEU A 271 5.52 6.41 9.43
CA LEU A 271 5.34 5.10 8.80
C LEU A 271 6.33 4.81 7.66
N ILE A 272 6.84 5.85 6.97
CA ILE A 272 7.63 5.67 5.74
C ILE A 272 8.78 6.67 5.68
N PRO A 273 10.03 6.19 5.45
CA PRO A 273 11.15 7.07 5.15
C PRO A 273 10.93 7.82 3.84
N TYR A 274 11.51 9.01 3.71
CA TYR A 274 11.46 9.78 2.46
C TYR A 274 11.90 8.93 1.26
N ILE A 275 11.09 8.94 0.20
CA ILE A 275 11.43 8.29 -1.08
C ILE A 275 11.38 9.35 -2.16
N ALA A 276 12.54 9.66 -2.76
CA ALA A 276 12.61 10.56 -3.91
C ALA A 276 11.59 10.11 -4.97
N ASP A 277 10.80 11.07 -5.46
CA ASP A 277 9.79 10.89 -6.51
C ASP A 277 8.60 9.97 -6.15
N ALA A 278 8.45 9.52 -4.90
CA ALA A 278 7.32 8.68 -4.45
C ALA A 278 6.68 9.12 -3.13
N VAL A 279 7.46 9.65 -2.18
CA VAL A 279 6.97 10.18 -0.90
C VAL A 279 7.69 11.51 -0.67
N PRO A 280 6.99 12.65 -0.68
CA PRO A 280 7.63 13.94 -0.60
C PRO A 280 8.10 14.16 0.84
N ALA A 281 9.12 14.99 1.04
CA ALA A 281 9.60 15.34 2.37
C ALA A 281 8.54 16.09 3.21
N TRP A 282 7.50 16.62 2.56
CA TRP A 282 6.45 17.44 3.17
C TRP A 282 5.07 16.77 3.03
N PHE A 283 4.46 16.43 4.16
CA PHE A 283 3.05 16.06 4.25
C PHE A 283 2.40 16.77 5.41
N GLN A 284 1.42 17.62 5.16
CA GLN A 284 0.61 18.21 6.21
C GLN A 284 -0.66 17.37 6.35
N ALA A 285 -0.75 16.64 7.46
CA ALA A 285 -1.92 15.85 7.75
C ALA A 285 -3.01 16.77 8.31
N VAL A 286 -4.12 16.92 7.60
CA VAL A 286 -5.26 17.71 8.07
C VAL A 286 -6.39 16.77 8.44
N LEU A 287 -7.01 16.99 9.59
CA LEU A 287 -8.19 16.28 10.03
C LEU A 287 -9.32 17.27 10.31
N ALA A 288 -10.48 16.99 9.73
CA ALA A 288 -11.69 17.78 9.93
C ALA A 288 -12.85 16.85 10.28
N LEU A 289 -13.63 17.23 11.28
CA LEU A 289 -14.84 16.55 11.71
C LEU A 289 -16.05 17.36 11.26
N TYR A 290 -16.98 16.71 10.59
CA TYR A 290 -18.24 17.32 10.14
C TYR A 290 -19.43 16.60 10.76
N ASP A 291 -20.52 17.31 11.01
CA ASP A 291 -21.82 16.72 11.33
C ASP A 291 -22.48 16.09 10.08
N LYS A 292 -23.68 15.53 10.24
CA LYS A 292 -24.42 14.88 9.13
C LYS A 292 -24.98 15.89 8.12
N GLU A 293 -25.16 17.14 8.52
CA GLU A 293 -25.57 18.26 7.68
C GLU A 293 -24.39 18.88 6.90
N GLY A 294 -23.15 18.53 7.26
CA GLY A 294 -21.93 19.01 6.64
C GLY A 294 -21.31 20.23 7.32
N HIS A 295 -21.77 20.63 8.51
CA HIS A 295 -21.14 21.68 9.29
C HIS A 295 -19.87 21.15 9.96
N GLU A 296 -18.82 21.97 9.93
CA GLU A 296 -17.57 21.64 10.59
C GLU A 296 -17.71 21.76 12.12
N LEU A 297 -17.36 20.69 12.83
CA LEU A 297 -17.38 20.62 14.30
C LEU A 297 -15.99 20.81 14.91
N ALA A 298 -14.95 20.38 14.20
CA ALA A 298 -13.55 20.52 14.62
C ALA A 298 -12.62 20.41 13.42
N TYR A 299 -11.47 21.08 13.48
CA TYR A 299 -10.44 21.09 12.45
C TYR A 299 -9.05 21.16 13.09
N ILE A 300 -8.09 20.41 12.54
CA ILE A 300 -6.67 20.45 12.92
C ILE A 300 -5.80 20.26 11.69
N ASP A 301 -4.77 21.09 11.54
CA ASP A 301 -3.81 21.07 10.43
C ASP A 301 -2.33 21.12 10.87
N GLU A 302 -2.07 20.95 12.17
CA GLU A 302 -0.73 20.89 12.76
C GLU A 302 0.03 19.59 12.46
#